data_AF-W7DRU7-F1
#
_entry.id   AF-W7DRU7-F1
#
_cell.length_a   1.000
_cell.length_b   1.000
_cell.length_c   1.000
_cell.angle_alpha   90.00
_cell.angle_beta   90.00
_cell.angle_gamma   90.00
#
_symmetry.space_group_name_H-M   'P 1'
#
loop_
_entity.id
_entity.type
_entity.pdbx_description
1 polymer ?
#
loop_
_entity_poly.entity_id
_entity_poly.type
_entity_poly.pdbx_seq_one_letter_code
_entity_poly.pdbx_strand_id
1 'polypeptide(L)'
;MQLLLLALLGLASASLIRRDWTCPALISGCTKSFLVTSGTCDSIAAANGLAPKDFYALNPSLNTPSCNNLYAGCSYCVAKGSNPSVCPTDYNAKCDKFHEVKTGDICQAIIQQNPPLSLDQLFAYNPSIHKPACDNLSPACKYCVHVRDAPKVPEPHQPNVRKDCKEYYQAVAGDYCYKISLDKGINLNDFMSWNPDVGPTCLNMLVGYWYCLRT
;
A
#
# COMPACT_ATOMS: atom_id res chain seq x y z
N MET A 1 40.14 34.76 65.09
CA MET A 1 39.10 35.75 65.39
C MET A 1 38.65 36.35 64.07
N GLN A 2 37.35 36.19 63.75
CA GLN A 2 36.49 36.86 62.74
C GLN A 2 37.04 37.19 61.33
N LEU A 3 36.50 36.62 60.23
CA LEU A 3 35.23 36.90 59.51
C LEU A 3 35.26 38.16 58.60
N LEU A 4 35.05 37.94 57.28
CA LEU A 4 34.18 38.64 56.29
C LEU A 4 34.82 38.59 54.88
N LEU A 5 34.28 37.80 53.95
CA LEU A 5 33.21 38.10 52.96
C LEU A 5 33.66 39.00 51.79
N LEU A 6 33.56 38.49 50.54
CA LEU A 6 32.72 39.05 49.47
C LEU A 6 32.91 38.27 48.15
N ALA A 7 31.76 37.94 47.54
CA ALA A 7 31.63 37.26 46.27
C ALA A 7 31.92 38.18 45.08
N LEU A 8 32.38 37.60 43.96
CA LEU A 8 32.30 38.20 42.63
C LEU A 8 31.86 37.15 41.62
N LEU A 9 30.69 37.40 41.02
CA LEU A 9 30.13 36.72 39.86
C LEU A 9 31.04 36.90 38.64
N GLY A 10 31.32 35.81 37.91
CA GLY A 10 32.07 35.83 36.65
C GLY A 10 31.58 34.71 35.74
N LEU A 11 31.12 35.10 34.55
CA LEU A 11 30.33 34.34 33.59
C LEU A 11 31.06 33.17 32.91
N ALA A 12 30.26 32.14 32.63
CA ALA A 12 30.26 31.27 31.45
C ALA A 12 31.61 30.74 30.93
N SER A 13 31.76 29.42 31.06
CA SER A 13 32.11 28.60 29.90
C SER A 13 31.35 27.28 30.05
N ALA A 14 30.12 27.25 29.52
CA ALA A 14 29.51 26.00 29.12
C ALA A 14 30.51 25.34 28.16
N SER A 15 31.10 24.23 28.61
CA SER A 15 32.07 23.49 27.83
C SER A 15 31.48 23.19 26.45
N LEU A 16 32.24 23.54 25.41
CA LEU A 16 31.85 23.51 24.01
C LEU A 16 31.36 22.10 23.61
N ILE A 17 30.04 21.91 23.50
CA ILE A 17 29.49 20.76 22.78
C ILE A 17 29.62 21.06 21.28
N ARG A 18 30.68 20.54 20.66
CA ARG A 18 30.78 20.36 19.20
C ARG A 18 31.16 18.89 19.00
N ARG A 19 30.21 18.06 18.52
CA ARG A 19 30.13 17.55 17.12
C ARG A 19 31.05 16.31 16.95
N ASP A 20 30.68 15.15 16.40
CA ASP A 20 29.65 14.74 15.46
C ASP A 20 29.48 13.21 15.55
N TRP A 21 28.45 12.71 16.23
CA TRP A 21 28.02 11.32 16.02
C TRP A 21 26.53 11.29 15.71
N THR A 22 26.17 11.97 14.64
CA THR A 22 24.89 11.76 13.99
C THR A 22 24.95 10.40 13.31
N CYS A 23 24.14 9.44 13.77
CA CYS A 23 23.99 8.18 13.07
C CYS A 23 23.65 8.43 11.59
N PRO A 24 24.24 7.66 10.66
CA PRO A 24 23.86 7.75 9.25
C PRO A 24 22.35 7.55 9.08
N ALA A 25 21.75 8.33 8.20
CA ALA A 25 20.35 8.11 7.83
C ALA A 25 20.22 6.76 7.09
N LEU A 26 19.15 6.02 7.39
CA LEU A 26 18.82 4.82 6.64
C LEU A 26 18.42 5.18 5.20
N ILE A 27 18.75 4.29 4.26
CA ILE A 27 18.30 4.45 2.88
C ILE A 27 16.76 4.40 2.77
N SER A 28 16.23 5.08 1.76
CA SER A 28 14.80 4.95 1.42
C SER A 28 14.45 3.50 1.07
N GLY A 29 13.33 3.02 1.58
CA GLY A 29 12.86 1.64 1.40
C GLY A 29 13.51 0.62 2.35
N CYS A 30 14.30 1.05 3.34
CA CYS A 30 14.74 0.16 4.40
C CYS A 30 13.53 -0.36 5.20
N THR A 31 13.28 -1.66 5.16
CA THR A 31 12.16 -2.33 5.84
C THR A 31 12.59 -3.03 7.12
N LYS A 32 13.90 -3.29 7.28
CA LYS A 32 14.47 -3.83 8.51
C LYS A 32 15.83 -3.20 8.77
N SER A 33 16.04 -2.71 9.98
CA SER A 33 17.33 -2.19 10.46
C SER A 33 17.88 -3.01 11.63
N PHE A 34 19.19 -3.02 11.77
CA PHE A 34 19.92 -3.64 12.87
C PHE A 34 20.58 -2.55 13.72
N LEU A 35 20.29 -2.53 15.02
CA LEU A 35 20.95 -1.65 15.99
C LEU A 35 22.29 -2.25 16.41
N VAL A 36 23.39 -1.54 16.14
CA VAL A 36 24.74 -2.03 16.44
C VAL A 36 25.03 -1.85 17.92
N THR A 37 25.27 -2.95 18.64
CA THR A 37 25.83 -2.92 20.00
C THR A 37 27.31 -3.30 20.00
N SER A 38 27.70 -4.22 19.13
CA SER A 38 29.08 -4.62 18.84
C SER A 38 29.15 -5.37 17.50
N GLY A 39 30.36 -5.61 16.97
CA GLY A 39 30.60 -6.41 15.76
C GLY A 39 31.23 -5.64 14.59
N THR A 40 31.31 -6.31 13.45
CA THR A 40 31.81 -5.79 12.17
C THR A 40 30.70 -5.77 11.11
N CYS A 41 30.92 -5.10 9.98
CA CYS A 41 29.99 -5.17 8.84
C CYS A 41 29.73 -6.62 8.43
N ASP A 42 30.77 -7.45 8.38
CA ASP A 42 30.67 -8.85 7.96
C ASP A 42 29.87 -9.69 8.96
N SER A 43 30.11 -9.51 10.27
CA SER A 43 29.38 -10.28 11.29
C SER A 43 27.91 -9.90 11.33
N ILE A 44 27.58 -8.62 11.12
CA ILE A 44 26.19 -8.13 11.08
C ILE A 44 25.49 -8.59 9.80
N ALA A 45 26.18 -8.52 8.66
CA ALA A 45 25.68 -9.03 7.39
C ALA A 45 25.34 -10.52 7.51
N ALA A 46 26.29 -11.32 8.01
CA ALA A 46 26.11 -12.76 8.23
C ALA A 46 24.96 -13.07 9.20
N ALA A 47 24.87 -12.34 10.32
CA ALA A 47 23.78 -12.51 11.30
C ALA A 47 22.38 -12.19 10.74
N ASN A 48 22.32 -11.44 9.63
CA ASN A 48 21.08 -11.10 8.93
C ASN A 48 20.92 -11.82 7.58
N GLY A 49 21.76 -12.83 7.29
CA GLY A 49 21.67 -13.62 6.07
C GLY A 49 22.08 -12.87 4.79
N LEU A 50 22.90 -11.82 4.91
CA LEU A 50 23.39 -11.02 3.78
C LEU A 50 24.84 -11.38 3.44
N ALA A 51 25.21 -11.31 2.16
CA ALA A 51 26.62 -11.22 1.80
C ALA A 51 27.15 -9.81 2.16
N PRO A 52 28.44 -9.64 2.52
CA PRO A 52 29.01 -8.34 2.87
C PRO A 52 28.75 -7.25 1.82
N LYS A 53 28.86 -7.59 0.53
CA LYS A 53 28.56 -6.66 -0.58
C LYS A 53 27.13 -6.11 -0.54
N ASP A 54 26.17 -6.92 -0.12
CA ASP A 54 24.75 -6.55 -0.08
C ASP A 54 24.46 -5.66 1.14
N PHE A 55 25.16 -5.89 2.26
CA PHE A 55 25.11 -5.00 3.42
C PHE A 55 25.67 -3.60 3.10
N TYR A 56 26.78 -3.51 2.37
CA TYR A 56 27.30 -2.21 1.91
C TYR A 56 26.35 -1.51 0.93
N ALA A 57 25.72 -2.26 0.02
CA ALA A 57 24.72 -1.70 -0.90
C ALA A 57 23.49 -1.11 -0.17
N LEU A 58 23.10 -1.71 0.97
CA LEU A 58 22.04 -1.19 1.84
C LEU A 58 22.47 0.01 2.69
N ASN A 59 23.77 0.25 2.84
CA ASN A 59 24.34 1.27 3.73
C ASN A 59 25.47 2.03 3.03
N PRO A 60 25.17 2.81 1.97
CA PRO A 60 26.17 3.47 1.13
C PRO A 60 27.00 4.55 1.85
N SER A 61 26.61 4.92 3.08
CA SER A 61 27.40 5.76 3.96
C SER A 61 28.60 5.04 4.59
N LEU A 62 28.63 3.70 4.57
CA LEU A 62 29.74 2.92 5.11
C LEU A 62 30.92 2.92 4.16
N ASN A 63 32.13 3.03 4.71
CA ASN A 63 33.36 3.00 3.94
C ASN A 63 33.63 1.57 3.45
N THR A 64 33.80 1.40 2.14
CA THR A 64 34.13 0.12 1.52
C THR A 64 35.60 0.06 1.12
N PRO A 65 36.31 -1.06 1.33
CA PRO A 65 35.91 -2.26 2.07
C PRO A 65 36.20 -2.15 3.59
N SER A 66 36.67 -1.00 4.07
CA SER A 66 37.29 -0.87 5.39
C SER A 66 36.31 -0.89 6.57
N CYS A 67 35.03 -0.55 6.37
CA CYS A 67 34.00 -0.51 7.41
C CYS A 67 34.40 0.27 8.69
N ASN A 68 35.36 1.20 8.59
CA ASN A 68 35.92 1.89 9.75
C ASN A 68 35.00 2.98 10.33
N ASN A 69 33.79 3.12 9.80
CA ASN A 69 32.76 4.04 10.24
C ASN A 69 31.44 3.33 10.59
N LEU A 70 31.53 2.04 10.96
CA LEU A 70 30.43 1.34 11.64
C LEU A 70 30.40 1.75 13.11
N TYR A 71 29.22 2.07 13.59
CA TYR A 71 29.09 2.82 14.83
C TYR A 71 28.12 2.17 15.81
N ALA A 72 28.63 1.82 17.00
CA ALA A 72 27.80 1.33 18.09
C ALA A 72 26.79 2.40 18.52
N GLY A 73 25.55 1.98 18.78
CA GLY A 73 24.41 2.86 19.05
C GLY A 73 23.65 3.33 17.81
N CYS A 74 24.15 3.05 16.59
CA CYS A 74 23.45 3.40 15.35
C CYS A 74 22.76 2.21 14.69
N SER A 75 21.70 2.50 13.94
CA SER A 75 20.99 1.52 13.14
C SER A 75 21.46 1.53 11.69
N TYR A 76 21.64 0.33 11.11
CA TYR A 76 22.02 0.12 9.73
C TYR A 76 21.00 -0.78 9.04
N CYS A 77 20.74 -0.55 7.77
CA CYS A 77 19.75 -1.29 7.02
C CYS A 77 20.22 -2.72 6.75
N VAL A 78 19.36 -3.69 7.04
CA VAL A 78 19.62 -5.13 6.84
C VAL A 78 18.53 -5.81 5.99
N ALA A 79 17.47 -5.09 5.65
CA ALA A 79 16.60 -5.45 4.55
C ALA A 79 16.03 -4.18 3.92
N LYS A 80 16.06 -4.12 2.59
CA LYS A 80 15.20 -3.23 1.82
C LYS A 80 13.94 -4.01 1.47
N GLY A 81 12.80 -3.32 1.36
CA GLY A 81 11.67 -3.88 0.62
C GLY A 81 12.18 -4.26 -0.77
N SER A 82 11.86 -5.46 -1.25
CA SER A 82 12.25 -5.87 -2.60
C SER A 82 11.70 -4.86 -3.58
N ASN A 83 12.58 -4.01 -4.12
CA ASN A 83 12.27 -3.34 -5.37
C ASN A 83 12.09 -4.49 -6.38
N PRO A 84 10.95 -4.63 -7.03
CA PRO A 84 10.67 -5.77 -7.88
C PRO A 84 11.70 -5.78 -9.01
N SER A 85 12.43 -6.89 -9.18
CA SER A 85 13.38 -7.01 -10.30
C SER A 85 12.70 -6.80 -11.65
N VAL A 86 11.39 -7.03 -11.73
CA VAL A 86 10.54 -6.70 -12.88
C VAL A 86 9.15 -6.32 -12.37
N CYS A 87 8.63 -5.16 -12.79
CA CYS A 87 7.23 -4.81 -12.55
C CYS A 87 6.31 -5.48 -13.57
N PRO A 88 5.08 -5.88 -13.19
CA PRO A 88 4.07 -6.30 -14.15
C PRO A 88 3.80 -5.21 -15.18
N THR A 89 3.70 -5.61 -16.46
CA THR A 89 3.41 -4.71 -17.59
C THR A 89 2.21 -5.18 -18.40
N ASP A 90 1.51 -6.22 -17.95
CA ASP A 90 0.37 -6.86 -18.60
C ASP A 90 -0.97 -6.20 -18.27
N TYR A 91 -0.95 -5.01 -17.67
CA TYR A 91 -2.16 -4.22 -17.42
C TYR A 91 -2.93 -3.90 -18.71
N ASN A 92 -4.21 -3.56 -18.54
CA ASN A 92 -5.12 -3.27 -19.65
C ASN A 92 -4.56 -2.18 -20.58
N ALA A 93 -4.59 -2.42 -21.89
CA ALA A 93 -4.06 -1.49 -22.90
C ALA A 93 -4.74 -0.11 -22.91
N LYS A 94 -5.94 0.00 -22.33
CA LYS A 94 -6.67 1.26 -22.14
C LYS A 94 -6.38 1.93 -20.79
N CYS A 95 -5.42 1.43 -20.01
CA CYS A 95 -5.06 2.06 -18.75
C CYS A 95 -4.58 3.50 -18.96
N ASP A 96 -5.14 4.42 -18.20
CA ASP A 96 -4.80 5.85 -18.23
C ASP A 96 -4.52 6.43 -16.83
N LYS A 97 -4.76 5.65 -15.76
CA LYS A 97 -4.36 5.99 -14.39
C LYS A 97 -3.78 4.78 -13.66
N PHE A 98 -2.68 5.02 -12.95
CA PHE A 98 -1.96 4.01 -12.17
C PHE A 98 -1.90 4.36 -10.69
N HIS A 99 -1.94 3.34 -9.84
CA HIS A 99 -1.56 3.41 -8.43
C HIS A 99 -0.17 2.79 -8.26
N GLU A 100 0.73 3.50 -7.57
CA GLU A 100 2.04 2.98 -7.20
C GLU A 100 1.97 2.31 -5.83
N VAL A 101 2.26 1.01 -5.78
CA VAL A 101 2.12 0.19 -4.58
C VAL A 101 3.13 0.61 -3.53
N LYS A 102 2.65 0.92 -2.33
CA LYS A 102 3.49 1.16 -1.15
C LYS A 102 3.71 -0.14 -0.39
N THR A 103 4.79 -0.21 0.38
CA THR A 103 5.02 -1.36 1.28
C THR A 103 3.83 -1.52 2.22
N GLY A 104 3.19 -2.70 2.19
CA GLY A 104 2.01 -3.02 3.00
C GLY A 104 0.67 -2.70 2.35
N ASP A 105 0.63 -2.16 1.13
CA ASP A 105 -0.62 -2.01 0.39
C ASP A 105 -1.27 -3.38 0.13
N ILE A 106 -2.60 -3.41 0.24
CA ILE A 106 -3.47 -4.53 -0.12
C ILE A 106 -4.51 -4.05 -1.13
N CYS A 107 -5.11 -4.95 -1.92
CA CYS A 107 -6.12 -4.57 -2.92
C CYS A 107 -7.26 -3.70 -2.36
N GLN A 108 -7.75 -4.03 -1.15
CA GLN A 108 -8.82 -3.29 -0.49
C GLN A 108 -8.44 -1.82 -0.25
N ALA A 109 -7.20 -1.55 0.15
CA ALA A 109 -6.71 -0.19 0.35
C ALA A 109 -6.57 0.55 -0.99
N ILE A 110 -6.08 -0.12 -2.05
CA ILE A 110 -5.97 0.47 -3.39
C ILE A 110 -7.34 0.88 -3.94
N ILE A 111 -8.34 0.02 -3.77
CA ILE A 111 -9.72 0.27 -4.19
C ILE A 111 -10.30 1.49 -3.48
N GLN A 112 -10.17 1.56 -2.15
CA GLN A 112 -10.67 2.68 -1.36
C GLN A 112 -10.01 4.01 -1.72
N GLN A 113 -8.74 3.99 -2.12
CA GLN A 113 -8.00 5.18 -2.56
C GLN A 113 -8.35 5.63 -3.98
N ASN A 114 -9.02 4.78 -4.76
CA ASN A 114 -9.32 5.04 -6.18
C ASN A 114 -10.81 4.85 -6.53
N PRO A 115 -11.77 5.48 -5.83
CA PRO A 115 -13.18 5.35 -6.18
C PRO A 115 -13.46 5.88 -7.62
N PRO A 116 -14.37 5.24 -8.38
CA PRO A 116 -15.25 4.13 -8.01
C PRO A 116 -14.68 2.72 -8.34
N LEU A 117 -13.35 2.52 -8.31
CA LEU A 117 -12.72 1.22 -8.59
C LEU A 117 -13.33 0.11 -7.72
N SER A 118 -13.51 -1.09 -8.28
CA SER A 118 -13.90 -2.29 -7.54
C SER A 118 -12.81 -3.36 -7.60
N LEU A 119 -12.91 -4.40 -6.78
CA LEU A 119 -11.94 -5.51 -6.78
C LEU A 119 -11.91 -6.24 -8.12
N ASP A 120 -13.09 -6.49 -8.69
CA ASP A 120 -13.20 -7.10 -10.02
C ASP A 120 -12.60 -6.19 -11.10
N GLN A 121 -12.76 -4.87 -10.97
CA GLN A 121 -12.12 -3.93 -11.89
C GLN A 121 -10.60 -3.98 -11.77
N LEU A 122 -10.05 -3.94 -10.56
CA LEU A 122 -8.61 -3.99 -10.32
C LEU A 122 -7.99 -5.28 -10.91
N PHE A 123 -8.66 -6.41 -10.71
CA PHE A 123 -8.32 -7.71 -11.27
C PHE A 123 -8.50 -7.82 -12.79
N ALA A 124 -9.46 -7.11 -13.38
CA ALA A 124 -9.65 -7.05 -14.83
C ALA A 124 -8.61 -6.12 -15.49
N TYR A 125 -8.18 -5.08 -14.79
CA TYR A 125 -7.21 -4.12 -15.30
C TYR A 125 -5.77 -4.61 -15.17
N ASN A 126 -5.50 -5.60 -14.30
CA ASN A 126 -4.17 -6.13 -14.03
C ASN A 126 -4.21 -7.68 -13.95
N PRO A 127 -4.11 -8.38 -15.11
CA PRO A 127 -4.21 -9.84 -15.19
C PRO A 127 -3.18 -10.60 -14.33
N SER A 128 -2.01 -9.99 -14.06
CA SER A 128 -1.00 -10.58 -13.18
C SER A 128 -1.41 -10.69 -11.73
N ILE A 129 -2.41 -9.94 -11.25
CA ILE A 129 -2.81 -10.00 -9.84
C ILE A 129 -3.48 -11.35 -9.56
N HIS A 130 -3.03 -12.04 -8.51
CA HIS A 130 -3.61 -13.31 -8.10
C HIS A 130 -5.04 -13.14 -7.60
N LYS A 131 -5.97 -13.90 -8.18
CA LYS A 131 -7.39 -13.91 -7.79
C LYS A 131 -7.69 -15.16 -6.95
N PRO A 132 -8.52 -15.06 -5.90
CA PRO A 132 -9.02 -13.84 -5.27
C PRO A 132 -8.05 -13.25 -4.24
N ALA A 133 -6.88 -13.88 -4.03
CA ALA A 133 -6.02 -13.65 -2.86
C ALA A 133 -5.34 -12.26 -2.81
N CYS A 134 -5.01 -11.66 -3.95
CA CYS A 134 -4.26 -10.40 -4.04
C CYS A 134 -2.98 -10.38 -3.17
N ASP A 135 -2.21 -11.46 -3.21
CA ASP A 135 -1.01 -11.66 -2.38
C ASP A 135 0.31 -11.35 -3.11
N ASN A 136 0.24 -10.84 -4.34
CA ASN A 136 1.41 -10.63 -5.21
C ASN A 136 1.59 -9.16 -5.66
N LEU A 137 1.07 -8.21 -4.88
CA LEU A 137 1.35 -6.79 -5.08
C LEU A 137 2.83 -6.50 -4.81
N SER A 138 3.46 -5.87 -5.78
CA SER A 138 4.90 -5.62 -5.77
C SER A 138 5.18 -4.15 -5.41
N PRO A 139 5.82 -3.84 -4.26
CA PRO A 139 6.10 -2.46 -3.85
C PRO A 139 6.85 -1.67 -4.93
N ALA A 140 6.59 -0.37 -5.04
CA ALA A 140 7.11 0.54 -6.08
C ALA A 140 6.68 0.21 -7.53
N CYS A 141 5.94 -0.88 -7.78
CA CYS A 141 5.32 -1.10 -9.08
C CYS A 141 3.99 -0.38 -9.21
N LYS A 142 3.63 -0.14 -10.47
CA LYS A 142 2.38 0.51 -10.85
C LYS A 142 1.37 -0.53 -11.28
N TYR A 143 0.15 -0.39 -10.78
CA TYR A 143 -1.00 -1.18 -11.17
C TYR A 143 -2.10 -0.25 -11.68
N CYS A 144 -2.78 -0.68 -12.72
CA CYS A 144 -3.85 0.09 -13.35
C CYS A 144 -5.05 0.22 -12.42
N VAL A 145 -5.54 1.45 -12.24
CA VAL A 145 -6.71 1.76 -11.39
C VAL A 145 -7.81 2.49 -12.15
N HIS A 146 -7.58 2.85 -13.41
CA HIS A 146 -8.61 3.38 -14.30
C HIS A 146 -8.25 3.03 -15.73
N VAL A 147 -9.28 2.76 -16.53
CA VAL A 147 -9.15 2.56 -17.98
C VAL A 147 -10.09 3.52 -18.69
N ARG A 148 -9.63 4.14 -19.78
CA ARG A 148 -10.49 4.95 -20.63
C ARG A 148 -11.55 4.09 -21.33
N ASP A 149 -12.69 4.71 -21.63
CA ASP A 149 -13.83 4.09 -22.30
C ASP A 149 -14.41 2.86 -21.57
N ALA A 150 -14.25 2.78 -20.24
CA ALA A 150 -14.96 1.79 -19.45
C ALA A 150 -16.47 1.93 -19.66
N PRO A 151 -17.24 0.82 -19.71
CA PRO A 151 -18.69 0.88 -19.76
C PRO A 151 -19.23 1.78 -18.64
N LYS A 152 -20.02 2.79 -19.01
CA LYS A 152 -20.62 3.71 -18.05
C LYS A 152 -21.80 3.02 -17.36
N VAL A 153 -21.64 2.74 -16.08
CA VAL A 153 -22.73 2.30 -15.21
C VAL A 153 -23.44 3.55 -14.67
N PRO A 154 -24.78 3.62 -14.67
CA PRO A 154 -25.51 4.75 -14.10
C PRO A 154 -25.25 4.94 -12.61
N GLU A 155 -25.12 6.19 -12.15
CA GLU A 155 -24.79 6.55 -10.76
C GLU A 155 -26.04 7.00 -9.95
N PRO A 156 -26.09 6.75 -8.62
CA PRO A 156 -25.14 5.95 -7.85
C PRO A 156 -25.33 4.44 -8.10
N HIS A 157 -24.26 3.67 -8.13
CA HIS A 157 -24.34 2.20 -8.16
C HIS A 157 -23.39 1.56 -7.15
N GLN A 158 -23.61 0.28 -6.82
CA GLN A 158 -22.66 -0.46 -6.00
C GLN A 158 -21.44 -0.88 -6.84
N PRO A 159 -20.23 -1.03 -6.26
CA PRO A 159 -18.99 -1.23 -7.01
C PRO A 159 -18.97 -2.41 -7.99
N ASN A 160 -19.65 -3.51 -7.68
CA ASN A 160 -19.56 -4.76 -8.45
C ASN A 160 -20.76 -5.02 -9.38
N VAL A 161 -21.58 -4.00 -9.70
CA VAL A 161 -22.60 -4.13 -10.75
C VAL A 161 -21.93 -4.54 -12.07
N ARG A 162 -22.50 -5.56 -12.74
CA ARG A 162 -21.91 -6.14 -13.96
C ARG A 162 -21.80 -5.09 -15.08
N LYS A 163 -20.66 -5.09 -15.78
CA LYS A 163 -20.28 -4.02 -16.73
C LYS A 163 -20.88 -4.16 -18.14
N ASP A 164 -21.19 -5.38 -18.57
CA ASP A 164 -21.88 -5.66 -19.82
C ASP A 164 -23.40 -5.63 -19.63
N CYS A 165 -23.88 -4.97 -18.58
CA CYS A 165 -25.29 -4.79 -18.35
C CYS A 165 -25.94 -4.01 -19.50
N LYS A 166 -27.04 -4.53 -20.01
CA LYS A 166 -27.82 -3.97 -21.10
C LYS A 166 -29.01 -3.15 -20.62
N GLU A 167 -29.45 -3.35 -19.38
CA GLU A 167 -30.57 -2.61 -18.79
C GLU A 167 -30.38 -2.44 -17.30
N TYR A 168 -30.62 -1.21 -16.83
CA TYR A 168 -30.51 -0.84 -15.42
C TYR A 168 -31.86 -0.46 -14.84
N TYR A 169 -32.00 -0.66 -13.53
CA TYR A 169 -33.15 -0.23 -12.74
C TYR A 169 -32.69 0.51 -11.50
N GLN A 170 -33.25 1.70 -11.27
CA GLN A 170 -32.99 2.47 -10.06
C GLN A 170 -33.97 2.04 -8.97
N ALA A 171 -33.44 1.55 -7.86
CA ALA A 171 -34.24 1.08 -6.73
C ALA A 171 -35.03 2.21 -6.08
N VAL A 172 -36.30 1.98 -5.79
CA VAL A 172 -37.16 2.93 -5.07
C VAL A 172 -37.47 2.43 -3.66
N ALA A 173 -38.10 3.28 -2.84
CA ALA A 173 -38.46 2.92 -1.47
C ALA A 173 -39.39 1.70 -1.46
N GLY A 174 -39.06 0.71 -0.62
CA GLY A 174 -39.79 -0.56 -0.52
C GLY A 174 -39.39 -1.62 -1.56
N ASP A 175 -38.32 -1.39 -2.32
CA ASP A 175 -37.71 -2.41 -3.16
C ASP A 175 -36.74 -3.31 -2.38
N TYR A 176 -36.70 -4.57 -2.79
CA TYR A 176 -35.72 -5.59 -2.41
C TYR A 176 -35.59 -6.56 -3.59
N CYS A 177 -34.49 -7.31 -3.70
CA CYS A 177 -34.19 -8.03 -4.95
C CYS A 177 -35.27 -9.03 -5.36
N TYR A 178 -35.94 -9.71 -4.41
CA TYR A 178 -37.02 -10.64 -4.75
C TYR A 178 -38.22 -9.94 -5.40
N LYS A 179 -38.62 -8.78 -4.86
CA LYS A 179 -39.70 -7.96 -5.45
C LYS A 179 -39.33 -7.50 -6.86
N ILE A 180 -38.13 -6.95 -7.05
CA ILE A 180 -37.68 -6.52 -8.38
C ILE A 180 -37.60 -7.69 -9.35
N SER A 181 -37.02 -8.82 -8.92
CA SER A 181 -36.89 -10.02 -9.75
C SER A 181 -38.27 -10.52 -10.20
N LEU A 182 -39.25 -10.56 -9.29
CA LEU A 182 -40.62 -10.94 -9.61
C LEU A 182 -41.29 -9.93 -10.58
N ASP A 183 -41.24 -8.64 -10.24
CA ASP A 183 -41.89 -7.56 -11.01
C ASP A 183 -41.30 -7.41 -12.42
N LYS A 184 -40.02 -7.76 -12.59
CA LYS A 184 -39.30 -7.70 -13.87
C LYS A 184 -39.23 -9.05 -14.59
N GLY A 185 -39.72 -10.13 -13.99
CA GLY A 185 -39.65 -11.47 -14.58
C GLY A 185 -38.22 -12.02 -14.74
N ILE A 186 -37.32 -11.68 -13.82
CA ILE A 186 -35.91 -12.08 -13.81
C ILE A 186 -35.70 -13.17 -12.76
N ASN A 187 -34.81 -14.14 -13.02
CA ASN A 187 -34.41 -15.10 -12.00
C ASN A 187 -33.61 -14.40 -10.88
N LEU A 188 -33.97 -14.63 -9.62
CA LEU A 188 -33.29 -14.00 -8.47
C LEU A 188 -31.77 -14.27 -8.45
N ASN A 189 -31.34 -15.49 -8.80
CA ASN A 189 -29.92 -15.83 -8.82
C ASN A 189 -29.18 -15.05 -9.91
N ASP A 190 -29.81 -14.85 -11.06
CA ASP A 190 -29.24 -14.02 -12.13
C ASP A 190 -29.10 -12.57 -11.66
N PHE A 191 -30.15 -12.01 -11.05
CA PHE A 191 -30.09 -10.65 -10.49
C PHE A 191 -28.95 -10.51 -9.47
N MET A 192 -28.80 -11.45 -8.53
CA MET A 192 -27.71 -11.41 -7.55
C MET A 192 -26.34 -11.59 -8.20
N SER A 193 -26.23 -12.43 -9.24
CA SER A 193 -24.98 -12.61 -9.98
C SER A 193 -24.55 -11.35 -10.75
N TRP A 194 -25.51 -10.55 -11.22
CA TRP A 194 -25.25 -9.29 -11.92
C TRP A 194 -25.07 -8.11 -10.96
N ASN A 195 -25.50 -8.27 -9.70
CA ASN A 195 -25.36 -7.28 -8.65
C ASN A 195 -24.75 -7.88 -7.35
N PRO A 196 -23.53 -8.44 -7.38
CA PRO A 196 -22.91 -9.16 -6.26
C PRO A 196 -22.98 -8.47 -4.89
N ASP A 197 -22.91 -7.14 -4.88
CA ASP A 197 -22.88 -6.35 -3.64
C ASP A 197 -24.23 -6.33 -2.88
N VAL A 198 -25.33 -6.80 -3.48
CA VAL A 198 -26.57 -7.06 -2.71
C VAL A 198 -26.41 -8.22 -1.72
N GLY A 199 -25.35 -9.03 -1.91
CA GLY A 199 -24.99 -10.17 -1.07
C GLY A 199 -25.83 -11.42 -1.35
N PRO A 200 -25.42 -12.58 -0.84
CA PRO A 200 -26.08 -13.87 -1.08
C PRO A 200 -27.47 -13.96 -0.43
N THR A 201 -27.76 -13.08 0.53
CA THR A 201 -29.06 -12.96 1.19
C THR A 201 -29.91 -11.81 0.66
N CYS A 202 -29.41 -11.04 -0.33
CA CYS A 202 -30.11 -9.89 -0.90
C CYS A 202 -30.43 -8.76 0.13
N LEU A 203 -29.75 -8.73 1.28
CA LEU A 203 -30.03 -7.76 2.34
C LEU A 203 -29.31 -6.42 2.19
N ASN A 204 -28.32 -6.34 1.28
CA ASN A 204 -27.47 -5.14 1.14
C ASN A 204 -27.91 -4.21 0.01
N MET A 205 -29.13 -4.38 -0.50
CA MET A 205 -29.67 -3.52 -1.54
C MET A 205 -29.97 -2.12 -0.98
N LEU A 206 -29.54 -1.10 -1.72
CA LEU A 206 -29.64 0.31 -1.39
C LEU A 206 -30.70 1.01 -2.25
N VAL A 207 -31.60 1.77 -1.61
CA VAL A 207 -32.59 2.64 -2.28
C VAL A 207 -31.87 3.78 -3.00
N GLY A 208 -32.32 4.12 -4.20
CA GLY A 208 -31.76 5.17 -5.06
C GLY A 208 -30.58 4.73 -5.91
N TYR A 209 -30.09 3.49 -5.74
CA TYR A 209 -28.97 2.93 -6.50
C TYR A 209 -29.44 2.21 -7.77
N TRP A 210 -28.58 2.16 -8.78
CA TRP A 210 -28.82 1.45 -10.03
C TRP A 210 -28.32 0.00 -9.98
N TYR A 211 -29.17 -0.91 -10.45
CA TYR A 211 -28.93 -2.36 -10.49
C TYR A 211 -29.11 -2.89 -11.90
N CYS A 212 -28.30 -3.87 -12.26
CA CYS A 212 -28.39 -4.56 -13.53
C CYS A 212 -29.59 -5.52 -13.57
N LEU A 213 -30.35 -5.46 -14.66
CA LEU A 213 -31.49 -6.34 -14.94
C LEU A 213 -31.25 -7.37 -16.04
N ARG A 214 -30.22 -7.20 -16.89
CA ARG A 214 -29.84 -8.16 -17.95
C ARG A 214 -28.48 -7.82 -18.55
N THR A 215 -27.80 -8.82 -19.09
CA THR A 215 -26.49 -8.70 -19.75
C THR A 215 -26.49 -9.17 -21.19
#